data_AF-A0A7W2T7D9-F1
#
_entry.id   AF-A0A7W2T7D9-F1
#
_cell.length_a   1.000
_cell.length_b   1.000
_cell.length_c   1.000
_cell.angle_alpha   90.00
_cell.angle_beta   90.00
_cell.angle_gamma   90.00
#
_symmetry.space_group_name_H-M   'P 1'
#
loop_
_entity.id
_entity.type
_entity.pdbx_description
1 polymer ?
#
loop_
_entity_poly.entity_id
_entity_poly.type
_entity_poly.pdbx_seq_one_letter_code
_entity_poly.pdbx_strand_id
1 'polypeptide(L)'
;MYIDPKWRVLTVGDGDLSFSASLLKHHQPQQLTATIYDSMACLQEKYGDVYYQQLQQDNCQVITDFDVTDENTWGTLAKKSFDLVIFQFPLLPAFPSEQAFQAQCQQLSVNTLNRALLRKYLLNCFQYFLDENGAKLALITSKNVKPYLQWNIEKALITNTDINYIGRFFFDITKFPDYKVRNVNRDKHVKSTQGTTYIYSYASLENCKAMFDAHSDDYITYNRKSRVPEDKKCLACHTGAFATEHDKQMHLATKKHQQMSAYEQQWTYFLQQEQANKEILNRGNKDA
;
A
#
# COMPACT_ATOMS: atom_id res chain seq x y z
N MET A 1 -6.36 10.80 8.91
CA MET A 1 -5.95 10.86 7.49
C MET A 1 -6.49 12.16 6.95
N TYR A 2 -5.61 13.10 6.62
CA TYR A 2 -5.99 14.33 5.94
C TYR A 2 -6.40 14.05 4.49
N ILE A 3 -7.56 14.58 4.08
CA ILE A 3 -8.11 14.53 2.72
C ILE A 3 -8.54 15.96 2.39
N ASP A 4 -7.95 16.57 1.37
CA ASP A 4 -8.42 17.88 0.89
C ASP A 4 -9.76 17.71 0.15
N PRO A 5 -10.81 18.47 0.49
CA PRO A 5 -12.09 18.43 -0.22
C PRO A 5 -12.00 18.76 -1.73
N LYS A 6 -10.88 19.32 -2.19
CA LYS A 6 -10.63 19.59 -3.62
C LYS A 6 -9.99 18.42 -4.35
N TRP A 7 -9.62 17.34 -3.66
CA TRP A 7 -8.93 16.21 -4.29
C TRP A 7 -9.89 15.27 -5.01
N ARG A 8 -9.43 14.74 -6.14
CA ARG A 8 -10.00 13.56 -6.79
C ARG A 8 -9.30 12.32 -6.22
N VAL A 9 -10.08 11.43 -5.62
CA VAL A 9 -9.56 10.28 -4.87
C VAL A 9 -9.90 8.97 -5.56
N LEU A 10 -8.93 8.06 -5.62
CA LEU A 10 -9.11 6.67 -6.01
C LEU A 10 -8.87 5.76 -4.79
N THR A 11 -9.83 4.91 -4.43
CA THR A 11 -9.61 3.82 -3.47
C THR A 11 -9.40 2.51 -4.23
N VAL A 12 -8.37 1.76 -3.84
CA VAL A 12 -8.00 0.49 -4.46
C VAL A 12 -8.34 -0.66 -3.53
N GLY A 13 -9.10 -1.63 -4.03
CA GLY A 13 -9.36 -2.89 -3.33
C GLY A 13 -10.18 -2.74 -2.05
N ASP A 14 -11.15 -1.82 -2.02
CA ASP A 14 -12.01 -1.57 -0.87
C ASP A 14 -13.11 -2.63 -0.73
N GLY A 15 -12.72 -3.84 -0.31
CA GLY A 15 -13.52 -5.07 -0.34
C GLY A 15 -15.04 -4.92 -0.20
N ASP A 16 -15.55 -4.40 0.93
CA ASP A 16 -17.00 -4.24 1.18
C ASP A 16 -17.53 -2.81 0.93
N LEU A 17 -16.70 -1.94 0.33
CA LEU A 17 -16.97 -0.54 0.00
C LEU A 17 -17.26 0.39 1.19
N SER A 18 -17.17 -0.11 2.43
CA SER A 18 -17.50 0.69 3.61
C SER A 18 -16.48 1.79 3.90
N PHE A 19 -15.21 1.62 3.49
CA PHE A 19 -14.20 2.68 3.63
C PHE A 19 -14.53 3.84 2.68
N SER A 20 -14.82 3.53 1.42
CA SER A 20 -15.15 4.52 0.38
C SER A 20 -16.45 5.24 0.71
N ALA A 21 -17.48 4.52 1.18
CA ALA A 21 -18.73 5.14 1.63
C ALA A 21 -18.51 6.10 2.80
N SER A 22 -17.70 5.70 3.78
CA SER A 22 -17.32 6.57 4.91
C SER A 22 -16.52 7.79 4.46
N LEU A 23 -15.53 7.58 3.58
CA LEU A 23 -14.68 8.63 3.02
C LEU A 23 -15.51 9.68 2.28
N LEU A 24 -16.41 9.25 1.39
CA LEU A 24 -17.27 10.15 0.62
C LEU A 24 -18.16 10.99 1.54
N LYS A 25 -18.80 10.34 2.52
CA LYS A 25 -19.76 10.97 3.43
C LYS A 25 -19.12 11.95 4.40
N HIS A 26 -17.93 11.63 4.92
CA HIS A 26 -17.33 12.37 6.04
C HIS A 26 -16.14 13.25 5.67
N HIS A 27 -15.49 13.01 4.54
CA HIS A 27 -14.36 13.82 4.06
C HIS A 27 -14.67 14.58 2.76
N GLN A 28 -15.71 14.18 2.03
CA GLN A 28 -16.26 14.90 0.87
C GLN A 28 -15.18 15.38 -0.12
N PRO A 29 -14.33 14.47 -0.65
CA PRO A 29 -13.42 14.84 -1.73
C PRO A 29 -14.23 15.33 -2.95
N GLN A 30 -13.59 16.12 -3.82
CA GLN A 30 -14.21 16.65 -5.03
C GLN A 30 -14.79 15.54 -5.90
N GLN A 31 -14.09 14.41 -5.95
CA GLN A 31 -14.52 13.21 -6.63
C GLN A 31 -13.97 11.99 -5.88
N LEU A 32 -14.77 10.93 -5.85
CA LEU A 32 -14.32 9.60 -5.44
C LEU A 32 -14.61 8.59 -6.55
N THR A 33 -13.61 7.77 -6.87
CA THR A 33 -13.78 6.52 -7.60
C THR A 33 -13.35 5.39 -6.67
N ALA A 34 -14.23 4.42 -6.45
CA ALA A 34 -13.94 3.25 -5.63
C ALA A 34 -13.71 2.01 -6.49
N THR A 35 -12.73 1.18 -6.12
CA THR A 35 -12.52 -0.09 -6.80
C THR A 35 -12.47 -1.26 -5.83
N ILE A 36 -12.92 -2.41 -6.30
CA ILE A 36 -12.87 -3.68 -5.58
C ILE A 36 -12.27 -4.76 -6.47
N TYR A 37 -11.51 -5.67 -5.87
CA TYR A 37 -10.94 -6.82 -6.57
C TYR A 37 -12.01 -7.88 -6.89
N ASP A 38 -12.99 -8.04 -6.02
CA ASP A 38 -14.09 -8.97 -6.19
C ASP A 38 -15.05 -8.52 -7.30
N SER A 39 -15.71 -9.47 -7.98
CA SER A 39 -16.80 -9.16 -8.89
C SER A 39 -18.03 -8.65 -8.15
N MET A 40 -18.98 -8.03 -8.85
CA MET A 40 -20.24 -7.58 -8.24
C MET A 40 -21.02 -8.73 -7.58
N ALA A 41 -21.04 -9.91 -8.20
CA ALA A 41 -21.69 -11.10 -7.64
C ALA A 41 -21.00 -11.54 -6.34
N CYS A 42 -19.67 -11.51 -6.32
CA CYS A 42 -18.86 -11.87 -5.16
C CYS A 42 -19.04 -10.88 -4.00
N LEU A 43 -19.13 -9.58 -4.28
CA LEU A 43 -19.48 -8.54 -3.31
C LEU A 43 -20.85 -8.83 -2.66
N GLN A 44 -21.87 -9.07 -3.49
CA GLN A 44 -23.23 -9.35 -3.01
C GLN A 44 -23.30 -10.59 -2.13
N GLU A 45 -22.64 -11.68 -2.53
CA GLU A 45 -22.61 -12.93 -1.77
C GLU A 45 -21.90 -12.77 -0.43
N LYS A 46 -20.74 -12.12 -0.40
CA LYS A 46 -19.90 -12.01 0.80
C LYS A 46 -20.37 -10.94 1.78
N TYR A 47 -20.88 -9.82 1.29
CA TYR A 47 -21.05 -8.59 2.09
C TYR A 47 -22.43 -7.93 1.93
N GLY A 48 -23.19 -8.32 0.90
CA GLY A 48 -24.30 -7.52 0.39
C GLY A 48 -23.83 -6.30 -0.40
N ASP A 49 -24.77 -5.48 -0.87
CA ASP A 49 -24.50 -4.34 -1.76
C ASP A 49 -24.92 -2.98 -1.19
N VAL A 50 -25.18 -2.88 0.11
CA VAL A 50 -25.66 -1.64 0.75
C VAL A 50 -24.73 -0.46 0.49
N TYR A 51 -23.40 -0.63 0.67
CA TYR A 51 -22.44 0.44 0.42
C TYR A 51 -22.23 0.72 -1.05
N TYR A 52 -22.35 -0.30 -1.92
CA TYR A 52 -22.37 -0.10 -3.36
C TYR A 52 -23.54 0.80 -3.78
N GLN A 53 -24.75 0.47 -3.33
CA GLN A 53 -25.95 1.26 -3.61
C GLN A 53 -25.83 2.69 -3.08
N GLN A 54 -25.29 2.89 -1.87
CA GLN A 54 -25.04 4.20 -1.31
C GLN A 54 -24.08 5.02 -2.20
N LEU A 55 -22.94 4.44 -2.59
CA LEU A 55 -21.97 5.11 -3.46
C LEU A 55 -22.58 5.46 -4.83
N GLN A 56 -23.37 4.56 -5.42
CA GLN A 56 -24.06 4.84 -6.68
C GLN A 56 -25.09 5.98 -6.56
N GLN A 57 -25.84 6.05 -5.46
CA GLN A 57 -26.78 7.14 -5.18
C GLN A 57 -26.08 8.50 -5.08
N ASP A 58 -24.86 8.51 -4.54
CA ASP A 58 -24.02 9.70 -4.44
C ASP A 58 -23.20 9.99 -5.73
N ASN A 59 -23.51 9.30 -6.84
CA ASN A 59 -22.81 9.39 -8.13
C ASN A 59 -21.30 9.07 -8.06
N CYS A 60 -20.88 8.27 -7.07
CA CYS A 60 -19.52 7.75 -7.00
C CYS A 60 -19.37 6.58 -7.99
N GLN A 61 -18.35 6.65 -8.85
CA GLN A 61 -18.01 5.53 -9.72
C GLN A 61 -17.49 4.37 -8.87
N VAL A 62 -18.01 3.17 -9.14
CA VAL A 62 -17.50 1.93 -8.54
C VAL A 62 -17.06 0.99 -9.66
N ILE A 63 -15.84 0.48 -9.59
CA ILE A 63 -15.27 -0.47 -10.57
C ILE A 63 -15.02 -1.80 -9.87
N THR A 64 -15.67 -2.87 -10.33
CA THR A 64 -15.47 -4.23 -9.83
C THR A 64 -14.43 -4.97 -10.65
N ASP A 65 -14.00 -6.15 -10.18
CA ASP A 65 -13.01 -6.99 -10.88
C ASP A 65 -11.68 -6.26 -11.13
N PHE A 66 -11.35 -5.27 -10.29
CA PHE A 66 -10.19 -4.41 -10.46
C PHE A 66 -8.97 -5.01 -9.79
N ASP A 67 -8.06 -5.57 -10.58
CA ASP A 67 -6.72 -5.96 -10.14
C ASP A 67 -5.72 -4.82 -10.43
N VAL A 68 -5.25 -4.17 -9.38
CA VAL A 68 -4.27 -3.08 -9.51
C VAL A 68 -2.96 -3.55 -10.16
N THR A 69 -2.69 -4.84 -10.23
CA THR A 69 -1.49 -5.42 -10.84
C THR A 69 -1.65 -5.77 -12.32
N ASP A 70 -2.88 -5.83 -12.84
CA ASP A 70 -3.19 -6.17 -14.23
C ASP A 70 -3.96 -5.03 -14.92
N GLU A 71 -3.28 -4.36 -15.86
CA GLU A 71 -3.81 -3.19 -16.58
C GLU A 71 -5.07 -3.50 -17.39
N ASN A 72 -5.28 -4.76 -17.78
CA ASN A 72 -6.44 -5.18 -18.56
C ASN A 72 -7.74 -5.11 -17.75
N THR A 73 -7.64 -5.11 -16.42
CA THR A 73 -8.79 -5.10 -15.51
C THR A 73 -9.26 -3.70 -15.14
N TRP A 74 -8.53 -2.65 -15.52
CA TRP A 74 -8.83 -1.29 -15.05
C TRP A 74 -10.05 -0.65 -15.71
N GLY A 75 -10.56 -1.27 -16.79
CA GLY A 75 -11.82 -0.91 -17.42
C GLY A 75 -11.92 0.57 -17.77
N THR A 76 -12.92 1.23 -17.19
CA THR A 76 -13.26 2.65 -17.45
C THR A 76 -12.53 3.64 -16.53
N LEU A 77 -11.51 3.19 -15.80
CA LEU A 77 -10.75 4.07 -14.91
C LEU A 77 -10.04 5.17 -15.72
N ALA A 78 -10.30 6.42 -15.36
CA ALA A 78 -9.61 7.56 -15.95
C ALA A 78 -8.12 7.57 -15.52
N LYS A 79 -7.21 7.48 -16.49
CA LYS A 79 -5.77 7.54 -16.24
C LYS A 79 -5.34 8.99 -15.92
N LYS A 80 -4.32 9.14 -15.08
CA LYS A 80 -3.66 10.40 -14.71
C LYS A 80 -4.65 11.49 -14.25
N SER A 81 -5.62 11.10 -13.44
CA SER A 81 -6.77 11.95 -13.09
C SER A 81 -6.99 12.14 -11.59
N PHE A 82 -6.19 11.48 -10.74
CA PHE A 82 -6.38 11.50 -9.30
C PHE A 82 -5.29 12.29 -8.59
N ASP A 83 -5.67 13.03 -7.54
CA ASP A 83 -4.74 13.72 -6.65
C ASP A 83 -4.17 12.76 -5.59
N LEU A 84 -4.99 11.80 -5.19
CA LEU A 84 -4.73 10.86 -4.12
C LEU A 84 -5.22 9.45 -4.50
N VAL A 85 -4.35 8.45 -4.35
CA VAL A 85 -4.72 7.04 -4.44
C VAL A 85 -4.50 6.36 -3.08
N ILE A 86 -5.45 5.56 -2.62
CA ILE A 86 -5.43 4.93 -1.28
C ILE A 86 -5.58 3.41 -1.41
N PHE A 87 -4.66 2.65 -0.82
CA PHE A 87 -4.82 1.21 -0.59
C PHE A 87 -4.98 0.92 0.90
N GLN A 88 -6.21 0.61 1.31
CA GLN A 88 -6.57 0.48 2.72
C GLN A 88 -6.48 -0.99 3.17
N PHE A 89 -5.54 -1.27 4.08
CA PHE A 89 -5.25 -2.63 4.60
C PHE A 89 -5.06 -3.73 3.54
N PRO A 90 -4.24 -3.49 2.48
CA PRO A 90 -3.96 -4.48 1.46
C PRO A 90 -3.34 -5.76 2.03
N LEU A 91 -3.77 -6.88 1.47
CA LEU A 91 -3.20 -8.21 1.68
C LEU A 91 -3.53 -9.06 0.45
N LEU A 92 -2.63 -9.95 0.07
CA LEU A 92 -2.95 -10.97 -0.93
C LEU A 92 -4.20 -11.78 -0.51
N PRO A 93 -5.05 -12.16 -1.48
CA PRO A 93 -6.13 -13.10 -1.22
C PRO A 93 -5.55 -14.43 -0.73
N ALA A 94 -6.36 -15.21 -0.01
CA ALA A 94 -5.95 -16.57 0.33
C ALA A 94 -5.76 -17.39 -0.96
N PHE A 95 -4.73 -18.23 -0.97
CA PHE A 95 -4.49 -19.14 -2.07
C PHE A 95 -5.65 -20.14 -2.16
N PRO A 96 -6.16 -20.43 -3.37
CA PRO A 96 -7.34 -21.29 -3.55
C PRO A 96 -7.06 -22.75 -3.23
N SER A 97 -5.80 -23.17 -3.22
CA SER A 97 -5.38 -24.52 -2.84
C SER A 97 -3.94 -24.54 -2.33
N GLU A 98 -3.56 -25.64 -1.69
CA GLU A 98 -2.16 -25.90 -1.34
C GLU A 98 -1.27 -25.95 -2.59
N GLN A 99 -1.73 -26.53 -3.70
CA GLN A 99 -0.95 -26.53 -4.94
C GLN A 99 -0.71 -25.11 -5.45
N ALA A 100 -1.71 -24.23 -5.41
CA ALA A 100 -1.55 -22.83 -5.80
C ALA A 100 -0.58 -22.09 -4.87
N PHE A 101 -0.65 -22.36 -3.57
CA PHE A 101 0.31 -21.85 -2.60
C PHE A 101 1.74 -22.31 -2.92
N GLN A 102 1.96 -23.61 -3.13
CA GLN A 102 3.28 -24.15 -3.43
C GLN A 102 3.83 -23.62 -4.76
N ALA A 103 2.99 -23.49 -5.79
CA ALA A 103 3.38 -22.97 -7.08
C ALA A 103 3.83 -21.50 -6.99
N GLN A 104 3.05 -20.64 -6.32
CA GLN A 104 3.40 -19.23 -6.17
C GLN A 104 4.51 -18.99 -5.15
N CYS A 105 4.63 -19.85 -4.12
CA CYS A 105 5.60 -19.71 -3.05
C CYS A 105 6.85 -20.58 -3.22
N GLN A 106 7.09 -21.16 -4.40
CA GLN A 106 8.24 -22.04 -4.64
C GLN A 106 9.58 -21.34 -4.42
N GLN A 107 9.67 -20.07 -4.86
CA GLN A 107 10.89 -19.26 -4.76
C GLN A 107 10.73 -18.06 -3.81
N LEU A 108 9.51 -17.56 -3.66
CA LEU A 108 9.21 -16.35 -2.90
C LEU A 108 8.27 -16.68 -1.73
N SER A 109 8.51 -16.11 -0.56
CA SER A 109 7.56 -16.24 0.53
C SER A 109 6.34 -15.33 0.35
N VAL A 110 5.25 -15.63 1.05
CA VAL A 110 4.08 -14.74 1.16
C VAL A 110 4.44 -13.33 1.61
N ASN A 111 5.51 -13.17 2.42
CA ASN A 111 6.04 -11.85 2.78
C ASN A 111 6.47 -11.08 1.52
N THR A 112 7.30 -11.71 0.70
CA THR A 112 7.84 -11.13 -0.54
C THR A 112 6.74 -10.88 -1.56
N LEU A 113 5.75 -11.77 -1.68
CA LEU A 113 4.61 -11.58 -2.58
C LEU A 113 3.74 -10.39 -2.14
N ASN A 114 3.51 -10.19 -0.83
CA ASN A 114 2.80 -8.99 -0.36
C ASN A 114 3.61 -7.71 -0.66
N ARG A 115 4.94 -7.73 -0.48
CA ARG A 115 5.80 -6.60 -0.90
C ARG A 115 5.68 -6.32 -2.39
N ALA A 116 5.64 -7.35 -3.23
CA ALA A 116 5.46 -7.23 -4.66
C ALA A 116 4.10 -6.59 -5.03
N LEU A 117 3.00 -7.00 -4.40
CA LEU A 117 1.68 -6.38 -4.56
C LEU A 117 1.74 -4.87 -4.24
N LEU A 118 2.26 -4.51 -3.07
CA LEU A 118 2.33 -3.11 -2.64
C LEU A 118 3.23 -2.26 -3.55
N ARG A 119 4.35 -2.84 -4.01
CA ARG A 119 5.24 -2.18 -4.96
C ARG A 119 4.54 -1.96 -6.29
N LYS A 120 3.86 -2.97 -6.84
CA LYS A 120 3.14 -2.86 -8.11
C LYS A 120 2.01 -1.83 -8.03
N TYR A 121 1.25 -1.84 -6.94
CA TYR A 121 0.31 -0.76 -6.62
C TYR A 121 0.98 0.61 -6.68
N LEU A 122 2.11 0.77 -5.98
CA LEU A 122 2.78 2.06 -5.87
C LEU A 122 3.29 2.54 -7.24
N LEU A 123 3.96 1.66 -7.99
CA LEU A 123 4.41 1.96 -9.36
C LEU A 123 3.24 2.39 -10.26
N ASN A 124 2.13 1.64 -10.22
CA ASN A 124 0.97 1.93 -11.06
C ASN A 124 0.24 3.22 -10.64
N CYS A 125 0.24 3.58 -9.35
CA CYS A 125 -0.26 4.89 -8.91
C CYS A 125 0.43 6.03 -9.63
N PHE A 126 1.76 6.05 -9.60
CA PHE A 126 2.55 7.12 -10.19
C PHE A 126 2.61 7.04 -11.72
N GLN A 127 2.62 5.83 -12.28
CA GLN A 127 2.69 5.64 -13.72
C GLN A 127 1.36 5.91 -14.43
N TYR A 128 0.21 5.60 -13.81
CA TYR A 128 -1.07 5.58 -14.53
C TYR A 128 -2.22 6.30 -13.86
N PHE A 129 -2.24 6.47 -12.54
CA PHE A 129 -3.44 6.98 -11.85
C PHE A 129 -3.33 8.45 -11.44
N LEU A 130 -2.19 8.83 -10.87
CA LEU A 130 -1.99 10.16 -10.32
C LEU A 130 -1.83 11.22 -11.42
N ASP A 131 -2.57 12.31 -11.30
CA ASP A 131 -2.47 13.49 -12.14
C ASP A 131 -1.12 14.19 -11.93
N GLU A 132 -0.44 14.53 -13.01
CA GLU A 132 0.87 15.18 -12.98
C GLU A 132 0.83 16.58 -12.35
N ASN A 133 -0.33 17.24 -12.41
CA ASN A 133 -0.58 18.55 -11.84
C ASN A 133 -1.33 18.49 -10.50
N GLY A 134 -1.70 17.28 -10.05
CA GLY A 134 -2.40 17.06 -8.78
C GLY A 134 -1.46 17.00 -7.57
N ALA A 135 -2.02 16.63 -6.42
CA ALA A 135 -1.26 16.45 -5.18
C ALA A 135 -0.21 15.33 -5.27
N LYS A 136 -0.41 14.33 -6.14
CA LYS A 136 0.51 13.21 -6.41
C LYS A 136 0.86 12.41 -5.16
N LEU A 137 -0.17 11.97 -4.44
CA LEU A 137 -0.02 11.20 -3.20
C LEU A 137 -0.53 9.77 -3.38
N ALA A 138 0.30 8.80 -3.01
CA ALA A 138 -0.15 7.42 -2.84
C ALA A 138 -0.06 7.06 -1.35
N LEU A 139 -1.14 6.47 -0.81
CA LEU A 139 -1.24 6.08 0.59
C LEU A 139 -1.46 4.58 0.73
N ILE A 140 -0.71 3.96 1.65
CA ILE A 140 -0.93 2.57 2.06
C ILE A 140 -1.24 2.58 3.54
N THR A 141 -2.38 2.03 3.96
CA THR A 141 -2.64 1.81 5.39
C THR A 141 -2.40 0.34 5.72
N SER A 142 -1.58 0.04 6.72
CA SER A 142 -1.25 -1.34 7.11
C SER A 142 -1.37 -1.55 8.62
N LYS A 143 -1.58 -2.80 9.05
CA LYS A 143 -1.75 -3.15 10.47
C LYS A 143 -0.40 -3.14 11.19
N ASN A 144 -0.39 -2.74 12.46
CA ASN A 144 0.81 -2.74 13.29
C ASN A 144 1.08 -4.11 13.97
N VAL A 145 0.86 -5.22 13.26
CA VAL A 145 1.08 -6.59 13.75
C VAL A 145 1.73 -7.47 12.69
N LYS A 146 2.16 -8.68 13.04
CA LYS A 146 2.61 -9.66 12.04
C LYS A 146 1.43 -10.14 11.17
N PRO A 147 1.65 -10.47 9.88
CA PRO A 147 2.94 -10.41 9.16
C PRO A 147 3.31 -9.01 8.65
N TYR A 148 2.38 -8.05 8.66
CA TYR A 148 2.50 -6.70 8.08
C TYR A 148 3.77 -5.94 8.50
N LEU A 149 4.14 -6.02 9.78
CA LEU A 149 5.36 -5.38 10.31
C LEU A 149 6.67 -5.88 9.68
N GLN A 150 6.65 -7.00 8.96
CA GLN A 150 7.84 -7.61 8.36
C GLN A 150 7.98 -7.29 6.87
N TRP A 151 7.14 -6.42 6.31
CA TRP A 151 7.19 -6.07 4.88
C TRP A 151 8.14 -4.91 4.56
N ASN A 152 8.67 -4.23 5.58
CA ASN A 152 9.59 -3.09 5.39
C ASN A 152 8.99 -2.04 4.43
N ILE A 153 7.71 -1.69 4.67
CA ILE A 153 6.87 -0.87 3.78
C ILE A 153 7.54 0.48 3.48
N GLU A 154 8.23 1.07 4.45
CA GLU A 154 8.91 2.36 4.29
C GLU A 154 9.99 2.37 3.21
N LYS A 155 10.71 1.26 2.99
CA LYS A 155 11.89 1.23 2.12
C LYS A 155 11.82 0.23 0.98
N ALA A 156 11.29 -0.95 1.26
CA ALA A 156 11.25 -2.05 0.31
C ALA A 156 10.61 -1.61 -1.01
N LEU A 157 9.45 -0.97 -0.91
CA LEU A 157 8.57 -0.67 -2.03
C LEU A 157 9.19 0.33 -3.03
N ILE A 158 10.06 1.21 -2.54
CA ILE A 158 10.67 2.30 -3.31
C ILE A 158 12.12 2.03 -3.72
N THR A 159 12.66 0.86 -3.41
CA THR A 159 14.03 0.52 -3.83
C THR A 159 14.13 0.53 -5.36
N ASN A 160 15.16 1.17 -5.90
CA ASN A 160 15.38 1.37 -7.34
C ASN A 160 14.21 2.09 -8.05
N THR A 161 13.62 3.10 -7.39
CA THR A 161 12.62 3.99 -8.00
C THR A 161 12.90 5.45 -7.59
N ASP A 162 12.28 6.39 -8.29
CA ASP A 162 12.32 7.82 -7.94
C ASP A 162 11.22 8.22 -6.94
N ILE A 163 10.52 7.25 -6.36
CA ILE A 163 9.40 7.49 -5.44
C ILE A 163 9.95 7.74 -4.05
N ASN A 164 9.53 8.86 -3.44
CA ASN A 164 9.92 9.20 -2.08
C ASN A 164 8.93 8.62 -1.07
N TYR A 165 9.44 7.98 -0.03
CA TYR A 165 8.69 7.76 1.21
C TYR A 165 8.76 9.04 2.05
N ILE A 166 7.60 9.69 2.22
CA ILE A 166 7.48 11.01 2.86
C ILE A 166 7.40 10.89 4.39
N GLY A 167 6.64 9.92 4.88
CA GLY A 167 6.37 9.75 6.30
C GLY A 167 5.17 8.86 6.57
N ARG A 168 4.75 8.83 7.84
CA ARG A 168 3.60 8.03 8.27
C ARG A 168 2.85 8.69 9.43
N PHE A 169 1.60 8.31 9.59
CA PHE A 169 0.76 8.68 10.74
C PHE A 169 -0.11 7.51 11.17
N PHE A 170 -0.67 7.58 12.38
CA PHE A 170 -1.60 6.57 12.86
C PHE A 170 -2.95 6.69 12.15
N PHE A 171 -3.45 5.57 11.64
CA PHE A 171 -4.79 5.52 11.07
C PHE A 171 -5.83 5.55 12.18
N ASP A 172 -6.50 6.69 12.33
CA ASP A 172 -7.60 6.88 13.25
C ASP A 172 -8.93 6.50 12.59
N ILE A 173 -9.43 5.30 12.93
CA ILE A 173 -10.70 4.79 12.41
C ILE A 173 -11.90 5.67 12.84
N THR A 174 -11.79 6.44 13.93
CA THR A 174 -12.90 7.28 14.40
C THR A 174 -13.19 8.44 13.45
N LYS A 175 -12.21 8.81 12.62
CA LYS A 175 -12.38 9.75 11.50
C LYS A 175 -13.10 9.13 10.29
N PHE A 176 -13.43 7.85 10.34
CA PHE A 176 -14.17 7.11 9.31
C PHE A 176 -15.38 6.39 9.94
N PRO A 177 -16.41 7.13 10.38
CA PRO A 177 -17.64 6.52 10.86
C PRO A 177 -18.26 5.57 9.82
N ASP A 178 -18.93 4.51 10.25
CA ASP A 178 -19.53 3.48 9.40
C ASP A 178 -18.54 2.56 8.65
N TYR A 179 -17.23 2.83 8.67
CA TYR A 179 -16.21 1.95 8.09
C TYR A 179 -16.10 0.62 8.86
N LYS A 180 -16.21 -0.50 8.15
CA LYS A 180 -16.13 -1.85 8.71
C LYS A 180 -14.79 -2.50 8.33
N VAL A 181 -13.88 -2.58 9.30
CA VAL A 181 -12.62 -3.34 9.10
C VAL A 181 -12.92 -4.83 9.00
N ARG A 182 -12.72 -5.39 7.81
CA ARG A 182 -12.86 -6.82 7.52
C ARG A 182 -11.50 -7.53 7.53
N ASN A 183 -11.52 -8.83 7.77
CA ASN A 183 -10.40 -9.70 7.40
C ASN A 183 -10.72 -10.32 6.03
N VAL A 184 -9.69 -10.46 5.19
CA VAL A 184 -9.77 -11.24 3.95
C VAL A 184 -10.28 -12.65 4.31
N ASN A 185 -11.43 -13.04 3.75
CA ASN A 185 -12.04 -14.37 3.87
C ASN A 185 -12.58 -14.77 5.26
N ARG A 186 -12.90 -13.82 6.14
CA ARG A 186 -13.69 -14.15 7.35
C ARG A 186 -14.78 -13.11 7.54
N ASP A 187 -16.01 -13.62 7.56
CA ASP A 187 -17.26 -12.87 7.72
C ASP A 187 -17.47 -12.32 9.16
N LYS A 188 -16.37 -11.93 9.81
CA LYS A 188 -16.33 -11.50 11.22
C LYS A 188 -15.67 -10.14 11.31
N HIS A 189 -16.39 -9.20 11.92
CA HIS A 189 -15.84 -7.93 12.37
C HIS A 189 -14.68 -8.22 13.34
N VAL A 190 -13.55 -7.54 13.14
CA VAL A 190 -12.35 -7.70 13.96
C VAL A 190 -12.23 -6.49 14.87
N LYS A 191 -11.69 -6.67 16.09
CA LYS A 191 -11.29 -5.53 16.91
C LYS A 191 -10.35 -4.63 16.11
N SER A 192 -10.61 -3.32 16.11
CA SER A 192 -9.76 -2.34 15.46
C SER A 192 -8.32 -2.55 15.93
N THR A 193 -7.47 -2.99 15.01
CA THR A 193 -6.03 -3.07 15.24
C THR A 193 -5.47 -1.73 14.78
N GLN A 194 -4.62 -1.10 15.60
CA GLN A 194 -3.96 0.14 15.23
C GLN A 194 -3.34 0.00 13.83
N GLY A 195 -3.74 0.89 12.93
CA GLY A 195 -3.18 1.00 11.59
C GLY A 195 -2.16 2.12 11.52
N THR A 196 -1.25 2.02 10.57
CA THR A 196 -0.33 3.08 10.18
C THR A 196 -0.54 3.36 8.70
N THR A 197 -0.75 4.62 8.34
CA THR A 197 -0.80 5.07 6.96
C THR A 197 0.57 5.61 6.55
N TYR A 198 1.10 5.10 5.45
CA TYR A 198 2.38 5.46 4.84
C TYR A 198 2.14 6.35 3.62
N ILE A 199 2.91 7.43 3.52
CA ILE A 199 2.76 8.46 2.49
C ILE A 199 3.91 8.37 1.49
N TYR A 200 3.57 8.36 0.19
CA TYR A 200 4.52 8.36 -0.91
C TYR A 200 4.23 9.48 -1.91
N SER A 201 5.26 10.06 -2.51
CA SER A 201 5.15 11.06 -3.58
C SER A 201 6.40 11.10 -4.47
N TYR A 202 6.29 11.64 -5.67
CA TYR A 202 7.46 12.10 -6.44
C TYR A 202 8.00 13.45 -5.95
N ALA A 203 7.17 14.25 -5.27
CA ALA A 203 7.65 15.49 -4.67
C ALA A 203 8.62 15.20 -3.51
N SER A 204 9.47 16.17 -3.20
CA SER A 204 10.37 16.09 -2.05
C SER A 204 9.59 16.06 -0.74
N LEU A 205 10.24 15.54 0.31
CA LEU A 205 9.70 15.53 1.66
C LEU A 205 9.32 16.95 2.10
N GLU A 206 10.16 17.95 1.80
CA GLU A 206 9.96 19.34 2.19
C GLU A 206 8.69 19.93 1.57
N ASN A 207 8.45 19.63 0.29
CA ASN A 207 7.25 20.10 -0.42
C ASN A 207 5.99 19.46 0.16
N CYS A 208 5.98 18.13 0.33
CA CYS A 208 4.84 17.42 0.91
C CYS A 208 4.60 17.83 2.37
N LYS A 209 5.66 18.00 3.15
CA LYS A 209 5.60 18.41 4.55
C LYS A 209 4.91 19.76 4.70
N ALA A 210 5.19 20.73 3.84
CA ALA A 210 4.56 22.04 3.92
C ALA A 210 3.03 21.96 3.80
N MET A 211 2.53 21.14 2.87
CA MET A 211 1.10 20.89 2.69
C MET A 211 0.47 20.23 3.92
N PHE A 212 1.09 19.17 4.44
CA PHE A 212 0.56 18.47 5.60
C PHE A 212 0.61 19.33 6.87
N ASP A 213 1.71 20.01 7.16
CA ASP A 213 1.82 20.85 8.35
C ASP A 213 0.85 22.03 8.35
N ALA A 214 0.43 22.51 7.17
CA ALA A 214 -0.50 23.62 7.04
C ALA A 214 -1.97 23.19 7.22
N HIS A 215 -2.31 21.92 6.95
CA HIS A 215 -3.71 21.50 6.78
C HIS A 215 -4.12 20.23 7.52
N SER A 216 -3.17 19.42 7.98
CA SER A 216 -3.45 18.15 8.63
C SER A 216 -3.34 18.27 10.15
N ASP A 217 -4.39 17.83 10.86
CA ASP A 217 -4.36 17.66 12.32
C ASP A 217 -3.69 16.34 12.74
N ASP A 218 -3.30 15.47 11.80
CA ASP A 218 -2.61 14.23 12.11
C ASP A 218 -1.14 14.50 12.50
N TYR A 219 -0.67 13.86 13.57
CA TYR A 219 0.75 13.84 13.89
C TYR A 219 1.52 12.96 12.90
N ILE A 220 2.23 13.60 11.98
CA ILE A 220 3.02 12.91 10.95
C ILE A 220 4.47 12.73 11.40
N THR A 221 4.90 11.48 11.42
CA THR A 221 6.32 11.12 11.53
C THR A 221 6.95 11.15 10.14
N TYR A 222 7.60 12.27 9.81
CA TYR A 222 8.30 12.45 8.55
C TYR A 222 9.56 11.57 8.45
N ASN A 223 9.86 11.08 7.24
CA ASN A 223 11.04 10.27 6.92
C ASN A 223 12.32 11.11 6.91
N ARG A 224 12.79 11.47 8.10
CA ARG A 224 14.05 12.21 8.25
C ARG A 224 15.23 11.26 8.34
N LYS A 225 16.38 11.71 7.83
CA LYS A 225 17.64 10.96 7.96
C LYS A 225 17.93 10.68 9.44
N SER A 226 18.10 9.41 9.76
CA SER A 226 18.45 8.98 11.11
C SER A 226 19.80 9.57 11.52
N ARG A 227 19.87 10.11 12.74
CA ARG A 227 21.13 10.58 13.35
C ARG A 227 22.05 9.44 13.79
N VAL A 228 21.53 8.21 13.82
CA VAL A 228 22.31 7.02 14.18
C VAL A 228 23.10 6.57 12.93
N PRO A 229 24.44 6.49 13.04
CA PRO A 229 25.29 5.96 11.97
C PRO A 229 24.80 4.59 11.46
N GLU A 230 24.97 4.32 10.17
CA GLU A 230 24.44 3.10 9.56
C GLU A 230 25.11 1.82 10.08
N ASP A 231 26.40 1.90 10.38
CA ASP A 231 27.16 0.82 11.03
C ASP A 231 26.63 0.51 12.45
N LYS A 232 26.04 1.50 13.13
CA LYS A 232 25.51 1.40 14.51
C LYS A 232 24.05 0.93 14.59
N LYS A 233 23.41 0.59 13.47
CA LYS A 233 22.02 0.10 13.46
C LYS A 233 21.85 -1.12 12.57
N CYS A 234 20.77 -1.84 12.78
CA CYS A 234 20.35 -2.95 11.93
C CYS A 234 19.68 -2.38 10.67
N LEU A 235 20.13 -2.78 9.48
CA LEU A 235 19.54 -2.30 8.23
C LEU A 235 18.17 -2.93 7.96
N ALA A 236 17.88 -4.10 8.53
CA ALA A 236 16.61 -4.79 8.34
C ALA A 236 15.49 -4.28 9.26
N CYS A 237 15.79 -3.96 10.53
CA CYS A 237 14.77 -3.55 11.51
C CYS A 237 14.99 -2.16 12.13
N HIS A 238 16.10 -1.51 11.81
CA HIS A 238 16.49 -0.17 12.30
C HIS A 238 16.69 -0.05 13.81
N THR A 239 16.72 -1.17 14.53
CA THR A 239 17.17 -1.20 15.93
C THR A 239 18.65 -0.81 16.00
N GLY A 240 18.99 -0.01 17.01
CA GLY A 240 20.31 0.57 17.30
C GLY A 240 20.12 1.58 18.44
N ALA A 241 21.07 2.42 18.83
CA ALA A 241 22.47 2.55 18.45
C ALA A 241 23.32 1.52 19.21
N PHE A 242 23.77 0.45 18.55
CA PHE A 242 24.52 -0.62 19.21
C PHE A 242 25.83 -0.08 19.81
N ALA A 243 26.07 -0.38 21.08
CA ALA A 243 27.28 0.07 21.77
C ALA A 243 28.52 -0.57 21.13
N THR A 244 28.46 -1.90 20.92
CA THR A 244 29.54 -2.68 20.33
C THR A 244 29.11 -3.42 19.07
N GLU A 245 30.08 -3.82 18.25
CA GLU A 245 29.82 -4.72 17.11
C GLU A 245 29.30 -6.08 17.60
N HIS A 246 29.76 -6.54 18.77
CA HIS A 246 29.27 -7.78 19.38
C HIS A 246 27.75 -7.73 19.64
N ASP A 247 27.23 -6.62 20.16
CA ASP A 247 25.78 -6.46 20.40
C ASP A 247 24.98 -6.54 19.10
N LYS A 248 25.51 -5.95 18.02
CA LYS A 248 24.92 -6.01 16.69
C LYS A 248 24.93 -7.44 16.16
N GLN A 249 26.05 -8.17 16.30
CA GLN A 249 26.15 -9.56 15.87
C GLN A 249 25.19 -10.47 16.65
N MET A 250 25.08 -10.29 17.97
CA MET A 250 24.11 -11.01 18.79
C MET A 250 22.67 -10.73 18.37
N HIS A 251 22.36 -9.47 18.05
CA HIS A 251 21.06 -9.09 17.50
C HIS A 251 20.76 -9.75 16.15
N LEU A 252 21.73 -9.75 15.23
CA LEU A 252 21.62 -10.37 13.90
C LEU A 252 21.52 -11.91 13.97
N ALA A 253 22.13 -12.52 14.98
CA ALA A 253 22.09 -13.96 15.21
C ALA A 253 20.74 -14.47 15.74
N THR A 254 19.83 -13.58 16.16
CA THR A 254 18.49 -13.98 16.61
C THR A 254 17.68 -14.64 15.48
N LYS A 255 16.86 -15.64 15.81
CA LYS A 255 15.93 -16.28 14.83
C LYS A 255 15.08 -15.27 14.06
N LYS A 256 14.66 -14.19 14.74
CA LYS A 256 13.93 -13.08 14.14
C LYS A 256 14.73 -12.42 12.99
N HIS A 257 16.01 -12.13 13.22
CA HIS A 257 16.84 -11.47 12.21
C HIS A 257 17.30 -12.40 11.10
N GLN A 258 17.54 -13.68 11.39
CA GLN A 258 17.77 -14.68 10.36
C GLN A 258 16.58 -14.76 9.39
N GLN A 259 15.35 -14.78 9.92
CA GLN A 259 14.14 -14.73 9.10
C GLN A 259 14.02 -13.44 8.30
N MET A 260 14.26 -12.27 8.91
CA MET A 260 14.23 -10.99 8.20
C MET A 260 15.27 -10.93 7.08
N SER A 261 16.47 -11.45 7.33
CA SER A 261 17.53 -11.54 6.32
C SER A 261 17.10 -12.41 5.13
N ALA A 262 16.41 -13.53 5.37
CA ALA A 262 15.88 -14.36 4.30
C ALA A 262 14.83 -13.61 3.46
N TYR A 263 13.96 -12.81 4.09
CA TYR A 263 13.02 -11.95 3.35
C TYR A 263 13.73 -10.89 2.51
N GLU A 264 14.81 -10.27 3.00
CA GLU A 264 15.55 -9.28 2.21
C GLU A 264 16.34 -9.91 1.06
N GLN A 265 16.84 -11.14 1.21
CA GLN A 265 17.44 -11.91 0.11
C GLN A 265 16.41 -12.21 -0.98
N GLN A 266 15.23 -12.70 -0.60
CA GLN A 266 14.13 -12.94 -1.55
C GLN A 266 13.69 -11.65 -2.24
N TRP A 267 13.66 -10.52 -1.52
CA TRP A 267 13.31 -9.23 -2.12
C TRP A 267 14.35 -8.74 -3.11
N THR A 268 15.64 -8.89 -2.77
CA THR A 268 16.73 -8.53 -3.68
C THR A 268 16.65 -9.35 -4.97
N TYR A 269 16.41 -10.67 -4.84
CA TYR A 269 16.16 -11.54 -5.98
C TYR A 269 14.95 -11.08 -6.82
N PHE A 270 13.82 -10.77 -6.17
CA PHE A 270 12.64 -10.26 -6.85
C PHE A 270 12.93 -8.98 -7.67
N LEU A 271 13.64 -8.00 -7.08
CA LEU A 271 14.00 -6.76 -7.77
C LEU A 271 14.93 -6.98 -8.96
N GLN A 272 15.87 -7.94 -8.86
CA GLN A 272 16.74 -8.31 -9.98
C GLN A 272 15.94 -8.89 -11.14
N GLN A 273 14.96 -9.76 -10.86
CA GLN A 273 14.05 -10.30 -11.88
C GLN A 273 13.17 -9.20 -12.51
N GLU A 274 12.61 -8.30 -11.69
CA GLU A 274 11.82 -7.17 -12.18
C GLU A 274 12.62 -6.31 -13.16
N GLN A 275 13.87 -6.00 -12.81
CA GLN A 275 14.77 -5.21 -13.65
C GLN A 275 15.13 -5.94 -14.96
N ALA A 276 15.49 -7.21 -14.88
CA ALA A 276 15.82 -8.02 -16.06
C ALA A 276 14.64 -8.10 -17.04
N ASN A 277 13.42 -8.29 -16.54
CA ASN A 277 12.21 -8.33 -17.36
C ASN A 277 11.94 -7.00 -18.08
N LYS A 278 12.16 -5.86 -17.40
CA LYS A 278 12.06 -4.52 -18.02
C LYS A 278 13.08 -4.33 -19.14
N GLU A 279 14.31 -4.80 -18.96
CA GLU A 279 15.36 -4.70 -19.99
C GLU A 279 15.06 -5.55 -21.23
N ILE A 280 14.49 -6.74 -21.05
CA ILE A 280 14.06 -7.61 -22.16
C ILE A 280 12.95 -6.94 -22.97
N LEU A 281 11.92 -6.42 -22.30
CA LEU A 281 10.81 -5.70 -22.95
C LEU A 281 11.31 -4.49 -23.75
N ASN A 282 12.25 -3.73 -23.18
CA ASN A 282 12.83 -2.56 -23.86
C ASN A 282 13.70 -2.91 -25.07
N ARG A 283 14.31 -4.10 -25.12
CA ARG A 283 15.07 -4.58 -26.29
C ARG A 283 14.12 -5.08 -27.39
N GLY A 284 13.10 -5.87 -27.03
CA GLY A 284 12.10 -6.36 -27.99
C GLY A 284 11.35 -5.26 -28.73
N ASN A 285 11.11 -4.12 -28.08
CA ASN A 285 10.47 -2.95 -28.72
C ASN A 285 11.40 -2.11 -29.60
N LYS A 286 12.72 -2.33 -29.58
CA LYS A 286 13.68 -1.64 -30.45
C LYS A 286 13.97 -2.38 -31.75
N ASP A 287 13.69 -3.69 -31.77
CA ASP A 287 13.90 -4.58 -32.90
C ASP A 287 12.61 -4.81 -33.73
N ALA A 288 11.53 -4.08 -33.40
CA ALA A 288 10.23 -4.07 -34.10
C ALA A 288 9.94 -2.67 -34.68
#